data_AF-A0A971ZUK0-F1
#
_entry.id   AF-A0A971ZUK0-F1
#
_cell.length_a   1.000
_cell.length_b   1.000
_cell.length_c   1.000
_cell.angle_alpha   90.00
_cell.angle_beta   90.00
_cell.angle_gamma   90.00
#
_symmetry.space_group_name_H-M   'P 1'
#
loop_
_entity.id
_entity.type
_entity.pdbx_description
1 polymer ?
#
loop_
_entity_poly.entity_id
_entity_poly.type
_entity_poly.pdbx_seq_one_letter_code
_entity_poly.pdbx_strand_id
1 'polypeptide(L)' 'MKKPRNSYIKRKRKCGFRSRMKTKGGRAIISRRRRVGRALPNV' A
#
# COMPACT_ATOMS: atom_id res chain seq x y z
N MET A 1 -20.16 12.69 -15.18
CA MET A 1 -19.36 11.88 -14.21
C MET A 1 -18.21 12.74 -13.67
N LYS A 2 -18.11 12.97 -12.35
CA LYS A 2 -17.07 13.84 -11.76
C LYS A 2 -15.76 13.04 -11.64
N LYS A 3 -14.67 13.53 -12.24
CA LYS A 3 -13.36 12.83 -12.22
C LYS A 3 -12.89 12.64 -10.77
N PRO A 4 -12.55 11.42 -10.33
CA PRO A 4 -12.03 11.22 -8.98
C PRO A 4 -10.74 12.02 -8.80
N ARG A 5 -10.66 12.79 -7.71
CA ARG A 5 -9.46 13.57 -7.38
C ARG A 5 -8.36 12.62 -6.90
N ASN A 6 -7.40 12.34 -7.77
CA ASN A 6 -6.25 11.51 -7.44
C ASN A 6 -5.16 12.31 -6.70
N SER A 7 -5.22 12.33 -5.37
CA SER A 7 -4.14 12.87 -4.55
C SER A 7 -3.06 11.80 -4.29
N TYR A 8 -1.89 11.99 -4.88
CA TYR A 8 -0.71 11.13 -4.66
C TYR A 8 -0.30 11.07 -3.18
N ILE A 9 -0.39 12.20 -2.46
CA ILE A 9 -0.08 12.29 -1.03
C ILE A 9 -1.02 11.38 -0.21
N LYS A 10 -2.34 11.48 -0.46
CA LYS A 10 -3.33 10.66 0.27
C LYS A 10 -3.12 9.17 -0.04
N ARG A 11 -2.75 8.82 -1.27
CA ARG A 11 -2.49 7.44 -1.67
C ARG A 11 -1.25 6.87 -0.98
N LYS A 12 -0.14 7.60 -0.94
CA LYS A 12 1.09 7.19 -0.22
C LYS A 12 0.83 6.96 1.27
N ARG A 13 0.09 7.86 1.92
CA ARG A 13 -0.25 7.74 3.35
C ARG A 13 -1.14 6.52 3.65
N LYS A 14 -2.10 6.21 2.77
CA LYS A 14 -3.04 5.10 2.97
C LYS A 14 -2.46 3.73 2.57
N CYS A 15 -1.74 3.67 1.46
CA CYS A 15 -1.39 2.39 0.81
C CYS A 15 0.11 2.11 0.73
N GLY A 16 0.98 3.11 0.97
CA GLY A 16 2.42 3.00 0.75
C GLY A 16 3.12 2.07 1.74
N PHE A 17 4.34 1.67 1.39
CA PHE A 17 5.14 0.71 2.14
C PHE A 17 5.26 1.02 3.64
N ARG A 18 5.61 2.28 3.98
CA ARG A 18 5.76 2.71 5.39
C ARG A 18 4.46 2.56 6.18
N SER A 19 3.32 2.87 5.55
CA SER A 19 1.99 2.72 6.17
C SER A 19 1.68 1.25 6.47
N ARG A 20 2.06 0.33 5.55
CA ARG A 20 1.91 -1.12 5.75
C ARG A 20 2.83 -1.65 6.85
N MET A 21 4.05 -1.12 6.99
CA MET A 21 4.98 -1.59 8.02
C MET A 21 4.56 -1.20 9.45
N LYS A 22 3.79 -0.11 9.61
CA LYS A 22 3.32 0.38 10.92
C LYS A 22 2.44 -0.61 11.68
N THR A 23 1.59 -1.37 10.99
CA THR A 23 0.61 -2.27 11.63
C THR A 23 0.92 -3.75 11.42
N LYS A 24 0.48 -4.60 12.35
CA LYS A 24 0.63 -6.07 12.23
C LYS A 24 -0.04 -6.60 10.95
N GLY A 25 -1.27 -6.14 10.68
CA GLY A 25 -2.02 -6.53 9.46
C GLY A 25 -1.33 -6.08 8.18
N GLY A 26 -0.75 -4.87 8.16
CA GLY A 26 0.01 -4.39 7.01
C GLY A 26 1.28 -5.23 6.74
N ARG A 27 2.01 -5.64 7.79
CA ARG A 27 3.15 -6.57 7.66
C ARG A 27 2.73 -7.93 7.11
N ALA A 28 1.57 -8.45 7.52
CA ALA A 28 1.02 -9.71 6.99
C ALA A 28 0.73 -9.62 5.47
N ILE A 29 0.23 -8.47 5.00
CA ILE A 29 0.01 -8.23 3.57
C ILE A 29 1.34 -8.26 2.80
N ILE A 30 2.38 -7.60 3.32
CA ILE A 30 3.72 -7.62 2.71
C ILE A 30 4.27 -9.05 2.64
N SER A 31 4.15 -9.82 3.73
CA SER A 31 4.56 -11.23 3.78
C SER A 31 3.85 -12.07 2.73
N ARG A 32 2.52 -11.92 2.57
CA ARG A 32 1.74 -12.61 1.54
C ARG A 32 2.19 -12.24 0.13
N ARG A 33 2.45 -10.96 -0.14
CA ARG A 33 2.95 -10.51 -1.45
C ARG A 33 4.30 -11.11 -1.78
N ARG A 34 5.23 -11.13 -0.81
CA ARG A 34 6.55 -11.78 -0.96
C ARG A 34 6.43 -13.26 -1.29
N ARG A 35 5.56 -13.99 -0.58
CA ARG A 35 5.32 -15.43 -0.81
C ARG A 35 4.88 -15.73 -2.25
N VAL A 36 4.05 -14.87 -2.83
CA VAL A 36 3.53 -15.03 -4.19
C VAL A 36 4.42 -14.35 -5.24
N GLY A 37 5.55 -13.75 -4.85
CA GLY A 37 6.44 -13.03 -5.76
C GLY A 37 5.87 -11.72 -6.32
N ARG A 38 4.83 -11.14 -5.67
CA ARG A 38 4.24 -9.87 -6.12
C ARG A 38 5.07 -8.68 -5.65
N ALA A 39 5.25 -7.70 -6.55
CA ALA A 39 5.93 -6.45 -6.25
C ALA A 39 5.39 -5.78 -4.97
N LEU A 40 6.27 -5.24 -4.14
CA LEU A 40 5.85 -4.56 -2.92
C LEU A 40 5.13 -3.23 -3.25
N PRO A 41 4.20 -2.76 -2.39
CA PRO A 41 3.55 -1.48 -2.63
C PRO A 41 4.58 -0.34 -2.53
N ASN A 42 5.04 0.15 -3.68
CA ASN A 42 5.86 1.37 -3.79
C ASN A 42 5.03 2.65 -3.98
N VAL A 43 3.71 2.52 -3.79
CA VAL A 43 2.69 3.53 -4.10
C VAL A 43 2.60 4.69 -3.12
#